data_AF-A0A414ASC6-F1
#
_entry.id   AF-A0A414ASC6-F1
#
_cell.length_a   1.000
_cell.length_b   1.000
_cell.length_c   1.000
_cell.angle_alpha   90.00
_cell.angle_beta   90.00
_cell.angle_gamma   90.00
#
_symmetry.space_group_name_H-M   'P 1'
#
loop_
_entity.id
_entity.type
_entity.pdbx_description
1 polymer ?
#
loop_
_entity_poly.entity_id
_entity_poly.type
_entity_poly.pdbx_seq_one_letter_code
_entity_poly.pdbx_strand_id
1 'polypeptide(L)' 'MRLCAEVVKIEKVRCVRCGQTLLLAEYVKGEIKCPRCKTINRLDIKMTEPRAAPKE' A
#
# COMPACT_ATOMS: atom_id res chain seq x y z
N MET A 1 14.07 10.18 26.05
CA MET A 1 13.43 9.21 25.13
C MET A 1 13.79 9.58 23.71
N ARG A 2 14.51 8.72 22.97
CA ARG A 2 14.84 8.95 21.55
C ARG A 2 13.63 8.52 20.72
N LEU A 3 12.91 9.48 20.14
CA LEU A 3 11.94 9.21 19.08
C LEU A 3 12.73 9.05 17.78
N CYS A 4 12.94 7.80 17.38
CA CYS A 4 13.34 7.45 16.03
C CYS A 4 12.08 7.58 15.17
N ALA A 5 12.12 8.38 14.09
CA ALA A 5 10.99 8.42 13.16
C ALA A 5 11.03 7.14 12.33
N GLU A 6 10.06 6.27 12.55
CA GLU A 6 9.86 5.06 11.75
C GLU A 6 9.28 5.46 10.39
N VAL A 7 9.96 5.07 9.31
CA VAL A 7 9.44 5.29 7.95
C VAL A 7 8.68 4.05 7.52
N VAL A 8 7.36 4.20 7.30
CA VAL A 8 6.52 3.15 6.75
C VAL A 8 6.32 3.37 5.25
N LYS A 9 6.53 2.31 4.46
CA LYS A 9 6.39 2.38 3.00
C LYS A 9 4.92 2.23 2.61
N ILE A 10 4.34 3.27 2.02
CA ILE A 10 3.00 3.25 1.45
C ILE A 10 3.06 2.80 -0.01
N GLU A 11 2.36 1.72 -0.36
CA GLU A 11 2.25 1.25 -1.74
C GLU A 11 0.97 1.75 -2.42
N LYS A 12 1.09 2.05 -3.72
CA LYS A 12 -0.02 2.51 -4.56
C LYS A 12 -0.64 1.36 -5.32
N VAL A 13 -1.73 0.82 -4.78
CA VAL A 13 -2.53 -0.22 -5.43
C VAL A 13 -3.30 0.38 -6.61
N ARG A 14 -3.08 -0.16 -7.80
CA ARG A 14 -3.79 0.24 -9.03
C ARG A 14 -4.69 -0.89 -9.51
N CYS A 15 -5.77 -0.52 -10.17
CA CYS A 15 -6.61 -1.51 -10.84
C CYS A 15 -5.86 -2.13 -12.02
N VAL A 16 -5.85 -3.45 -12.12
CA VAL A 16 -5.17 -4.19 -13.21
C VAL A 16 -5.77 -3.92 -14.58
N ARG A 17 -7.04 -3.48 -14.65
CA ARG A 17 -7.73 -3.18 -15.90
C ARG A 17 -7.63 -1.72 -16.32
N CYS A 18 -8.07 -0.79 -15.46
CA CYS A 18 -8.16 0.63 -15.84
C CYS A 18 -6.95 1.47 -15.39
N GLY A 19 -5.98 0.90 -14.67
CA GLY A 19 -4.78 1.58 -14.21
C GLY A 19 -4.99 2.63 -13.11
N GLN A 20 -6.24 3.03 -12.84
CA GLN A 20 -6.52 4.01 -11.80
C GLN A 20 -6.26 3.47 -10.39
N THR A 21 -5.80 4.34 -9.50
CA THR A 21 -5.53 4.03 -8.09
C THR A 21 -6.79 3.53 -7.39
N LEU A 22 -6.66 2.47 -6.61
CA LEU A 22 -7.72 1.89 -5.79
C LEU A 22 -7.49 2.18 -4.30
N LEU A 23 -6.26 2.04 -3.84
CA LEU A 23 -5.89 2.14 -2.43
C LEU A 23 -4.42 2.59 -2.30
N LEU A 24 -4.12 3.35 -1.27
CA LEU A 24 -2.77 3.55 -0.77
C LEU A 24 -2.67 2.77 0.55
N ALA A 25 -1.77 1.81 0.66
CA ALA A 25 -1.70 0.93 1.83
C ALA A 25 -0.28 0.46 2.13
N GLU A 26 -0.01 0.26 3.42
CA GLU A 26 1.22 -0.38 3.93
C GLU A 26 1.12 -1.91 3.88
N TYR A 27 -0.08 -2.44 4.10
CA TYR A 27 -0.42 -3.86 4.04
C TYR A 27 -1.85 -4.03 3.52
N VAL A 28 -2.05 -4.99 2.62
CA VAL A 28 -3.40 -5.41 2.20
C VAL A 28 -3.38 -6.84 1.70
N LYS A 29 -4.28 -7.66 2.25
CA LYS A 29 -4.55 -9.01 1.75
C LYS A 29 -6.04 -9.19 1.58
N GLY A 30 -6.49 -9.41 0.35
CA GLY A 30 -7.91 -9.58 0.05
C GLY A 30 -8.26 -9.20 -1.39
N GLU A 31 -9.54 -8.96 -1.62
CA GLU A 31 -10.07 -8.58 -2.93
C GLU A 31 -10.74 -7.22 -2.86
N ILE A 32 -10.55 -6.40 -3.89
CA ILE A 32 -11.25 -5.13 -4.05
C ILE A 32 -11.86 -5.04 -5.44
N LYS A 33 -13.17 -4.76 -5.48
CA LYS A 33 -13.86 -4.45 -6.74
C LYS A 33 -13.60 -3.01 -7.12
N CYS A 34 -13.09 -2.78 -8.33
CA CYS A 34 -12.94 -1.43 -8.84
C CYS A 34 -14.33 -0.80 -9.06
N PRO A 35 -14.66 0.35 -8.44
CA PRO A 35 -15.97 0.96 -8.60
C PRO A 35 -16.21 1.49 -10.02
N ARG A 36 -15.14 1.70 -10.79
CA ARG A 36 -15.19 2.28 -12.15
C ARG A 36 -15.39 1.23 -13.23
N CYS A 37 -14.46 0.27 -13.35
CA CYS A 37 -14.48 -0.75 -14.41
C CYS A 37 -15.00 -2.11 -13.94
N LYS A 38 -15.44 -2.21 -12.67
CA LYS A 38 -16.05 -3.41 -12.06
C LYS A 38 -15.14 -4.64 -11.96
N THR A 39 -13.86 -4.53 -12.33
CA THR A 39 -12.86 -5.61 -12.20
C THR A 39 -12.57 -5.89 -10.74
N ILE A 40 -12.54 -7.17 -10.36
CA ILE A 40 -12.10 -7.63 -9.04
C ILE A 40 -10.57 -7.74 -9.07
N ASN A 41 -9.88 -7.10 -8.13
CA ASN A 41 -8.43 -7.09 -8.03
C ASN A 41 -8.05 -7.85 -6.75
N ARG A 42 -7.22 -8.90 -6.92
CA ARG A 42 -6.64 -9.65 -5.80
C ARG A 42 -5.36 -8.96 -5.35
N LEU A 43 -5.29 -8.64 -4.07
CA LEU A 43 -4.19 -7.90 -3.47
C LEU A 43 -3.47 -8.77 -2.44
N ASP A 44 -2.15 -8.79 -2.52
CA ASP A 44 -1.26 -9.41 -1.55
C ASP A 44 -0.02 -8.51 -1.39
N ILE A 45 -0.19 -7.42 -0.65
CA ILE A 45 0.90 -6.51 -0.27
C ILE A 45 1.28 -6.84 1.15
N LYS A 46 2.54 -7.26 1.33
CA LYS A 46 3.09 -7.63 2.63
C LYS A 46 3.53 -6.39 3.40
N MET A 47 3.34 -6.44 4.72
CA MET A 47 3.87 -5.42 5.62
C MET A 47 5.39 -5.43 5.51
N THR A 48 5.98 -4.26 5.31
CA THR A 48 7.44 -4.10 5.37
C THR A 48 7.83 -3.61 6.75
N GLU A 49 8.95 -4.11 7.28
CA GLU A 49 9.45 -3.66 8.58
C GLU A 49 9.78 -2.16 8.52
N PRO A 50 9.39 -1.38 9.53
CA PRO A 50 9.73 0.04 9.59
C PRO A 50 11.25 0.19 9.57
N ARG A 51 11.74 1.10 8.73
CA ARG A 51 13.17 1.43 8.71
C ARG A 51 13.39 2.73 9.47
N ALA A 52 14.44 2.77 10.28
CA ALA A 52 14.88 4.01 10.89
C ALA A 52 15.44 4.95 9.81
N ALA A 53 14.90 6.16 9.70
CA ALA A 53 15.54 7.19 8.90
C ALA A 53 16.86 7.63 9.58
N PRO A 54 17.98 7.75 8.86
CA PRO A 54 19.16 8.46 9.36
C PRO A 54 18.75 9.89 9.74
N LYS A 55 19.16 10.36 10.92
CA LYS A 55 19.07 11.79 11.25
C LYS A 55 20.26 12.48 10.60
N GLU A 56 19.99 13.41 9.69
CA GLU A 56 20.96 14.40 9.22
C GLU A 56 21.41 15.31 10.37
#